data_AF-Q54RC7-F1
#
_entry.id   AF-Q54RC7-F1
#
_cell.length_a   1.000
_cell.length_b   1.000
_cell.length_c   1.000
_cell.angle_alpha   90.00
_cell.angle_beta   90.00
_cell.angle_gamma   90.00
#
_symmetry.space_group_name_H-M   'P 1'
#
loop_
_entity.id
_entity.type
_entity.pdbx_description
1 polymer ?
#
loop_
_entity_poly.entity_id
_entity_poly.type
_entity_poly.pdbx_seq_one_letter_code
_entity_poly.pdbx_strand_id
1 'polypeptide(L)'
;MGDILDYNTTALFICDPQKYYLDRVGGIDVIVRNIKCLIDSCKELEIKTFMTKHNPSIYDEIIEELEPSNHPVFEKTLYSMYTKDLKKNIDELYNSNVRDPTNYLRTVILAGFETHVCIIQTALDLIREGYTVHVITDATASIDSLEYTASLKRLKQSGVYLTTTEAVLFQLLRDDANPKSSKIIDLITNRSISLPSYYKEDEYGVQITHSKSN
;
A
#
# COMPACT_ATOMS: atom_id res chain seq x y z
N MET A 1 -11.79 5.55 -18.53
CA MET A 1 -11.53 4.15 -18.91
C MET A 1 -11.62 3.35 -17.62
N GLY A 2 -12.45 2.29 -17.56
CA GLY A 2 -12.77 1.61 -16.30
C GLY A 2 -11.52 1.00 -15.66
N ASP A 3 -11.30 1.33 -14.40
CA ASP A 3 -10.17 0.95 -13.55
C ASP A 3 -10.27 -0.53 -13.14
N ILE A 4 -10.18 -1.43 -14.12
CA ILE A 4 -10.16 -2.87 -13.88
C ILE A 4 -8.74 -3.21 -13.43
N LEU A 5 -8.61 -3.65 -12.18
CA LEU A 5 -7.37 -4.21 -11.67
C LEU A 5 -7.17 -5.62 -12.24
N ASP A 6 -5.96 -5.88 -12.70
CA ASP A 6 -5.54 -7.18 -13.22
C ASP A 6 -4.22 -7.60 -12.57
N TYR A 7 -4.09 -8.89 -12.26
CA TYR A 7 -2.95 -9.42 -11.50
C TYR A 7 -1.62 -9.19 -12.21
N ASN A 8 -1.60 -9.30 -13.55
CA ASN A 8 -0.38 -9.23 -14.34
C ASN A 8 0.07 -7.79 -14.61
N THR A 9 -0.81 -6.81 -14.40
CA THR A 9 -0.53 -5.40 -14.65
C THR A 9 -0.57 -4.54 -13.39
N THR A 10 -0.72 -5.18 -12.22
CA THR A 10 -0.74 -4.54 -10.91
C THR A 10 0.49 -4.94 -10.10
N ALA A 11 1.04 -4.01 -9.32
CA ALA A 11 2.05 -4.28 -8.29
C ALA A 11 1.65 -3.68 -6.94
N LEU A 12 2.08 -4.32 -5.85
CA LEU A 12 1.93 -3.82 -4.48
C LEU A 12 3.23 -3.12 -4.04
N PHE A 13 3.12 -1.88 -3.58
CA PHE A 13 4.22 -1.10 -3.04
C PHE A 13 4.00 -0.88 -1.54
N ILE A 14 4.93 -1.36 -0.72
CA ILE A 14 4.92 -1.16 0.74
C ILE A 14 6.03 -0.19 1.12
N CYS A 15 5.63 1.03 1.48
CA CYS A 15 6.53 2.14 1.77
C CYS A 15 6.99 2.12 3.23
N ASP A 16 8.28 1.89 3.43
CA ASP A 16 8.99 2.15 4.69
C ASP A 16 8.31 1.58 5.96
N PRO A 17 7.93 0.29 6.04
CA PRO A 17 7.21 -0.29 7.18
C PRO A 17 8.16 -0.59 8.36
N GLN A 18 8.80 0.45 8.89
CA GLN A 18 9.87 0.34 9.90
C GLN A 18 9.35 0.51 11.33
N LYS A 19 10.02 -0.11 12.32
CA LYS A 19 9.59 -0.13 13.73
C LYS A 19 9.48 1.25 14.38
N TYR A 20 10.13 2.26 13.79
CA TYR A 20 10.01 3.66 14.17
C TYR A 20 8.56 4.12 14.38
N TYR A 21 7.60 3.56 13.63
CA TYR A 21 6.18 3.94 13.68
C TYR A 21 5.36 3.25 14.79
N LEU A 22 5.86 2.18 15.42
CA LEU A 22 5.10 1.31 16.34
C LEU A 22 4.55 2.02 17.58
N ASP A 23 5.22 3.05 18.07
CA ASP A 23 4.84 3.86 19.23
C ASP A 23 4.36 5.27 18.85
N ARG A 24 4.42 5.63 17.56
CA ARG A 24 4.16 7.00 17.06
C ARG A 24 2.86 7.11 16.27
N VAL A 25 2.45 6.05 15.57
CA VAL A 25 1.20 6.02 14.81
C VAL A 25 0.11 5.40 15.68
N GLY A 26 -0.94 6.14 16.01
CA GLY A 26 -2.09 5.53 16.67
C GLY A 26 -2.84 4.59 15.71
N GLY A 27 -3.37 3.50 16.26
CA GLY A 27 -3.99 2.42 15.49
C GLY A 27 -3.06 1.64 14.56
N ILE A 28 -1.74 1.73 14.81
CA ILE A 28 -0.71 1.00 14.08
C ILE A 28 -0.97 -0.50 13.99
N ASP A 29 -1.59 -1.09 15.01
CA ASP A 29 -1.98 -2.49 15.06
C ASP A 29 -2.96 -2.87 13.94
N VAL A 30 -3.86 -1.97 13.55
CA VAL A 30 -4.75 -2.20 12.40
C VAL A 30 -4.02 -1.93 11.08
N ILE A 31 -3.23 -0.86 11.01
CA ILE A 31 -2.45 -0.55 9.80
C ILE A 31 -1.50 -1.70 9.44
N VAL A 32 -0.71 -2.20 10.40
CA VAL A 32 0.21 -3.34 10.21
C VAL A 32 -0.55 -4.57 9.76
N ARG A 33 -1.69 -4.86 10.37
CA ARG A 33 -2.52 -6.01 9.99
C ARG A 33 -3.06 -5.90 8.57
N ASN A 34 -3.47 -4.72 8.15
CA ASN A 34 -3.97 -4.47 6.80
C ASN A 34 -2.84 -4.53 5.76
N ILE A 35 -1.66 -3.98 6.06
CA ILE A 35 -0.45 -4.18 5.23
C ILE A 35 -0.14 -5.67 5.09
N LYS A 36 -0.18 -6.42 6.19
CA LYS A 36 0.05 -7.88 6.17
C LYS A 36 -0.97 -8.61 5.30
N CYS A 37 -2.25 -8.26 5.43
CA CYS A 37 -3.33 -8.80 4.62
C CYS A 37 -3.10 -8.54 3.12
N LEU A 38 -2.66 -7.34 2.75
CA LEU A 38 -2.29 -7.00 1.37
C LEU A 38 -1.11 -7.85 0.86
N ILE A 39 -0.03 -7.97 1.66
CA ILE A 39 1.16 -8.77 1.28
C ILE A 39 0.77 -10.24 1.05
N ASP A 40 0.05 -10.83 2.00
CA ASP A 40 -0.36 -12.23 1.92
C ASP A 40 -1.32 -12.44 0.74
N SER A 41 -2.28 -11.54 0.55
CA SER A 41 -3.24 -11.64 -0.54
C SER A 41 -2.57 -11.46 -1.90
N CYS A 42 -1.66 -10.51 -2.05
CA CYS A 42 -0.91 -10.30 -3.29
C CYS A 42 -0.02 -11.49 -3.62
N LYS A 43 0.55 -12.16 -2.61
CA LYS A 43 1.27 -13.41 -2.80
C LYS A 43 0.37 -14.51 -3.37
N GLU A 44 -0.83 -14.71 -2.81
CA GLU A 44 -1.81 -15.69 -3.32
C GLU A 44 -2.29 -15.33 -4.73
N LEU A 45 -2.45 -14.04 -5.02
CA LEU A 45 -2.85 -13.53 -6.33
C LEU A 45 -1.69 -13.48 -7.35
N GLU A 46 -0.47 -13.81 -6.95
CA GLU A 46 0.76 -13.76 -7.76
C GLU A 46 1.15 -12.34 -8.24
N ILE A 47 0.66 -11.32 -7.54
CA ILE A 47 1.00 -9.90 -7.73
C ILE A 47 2.39 -9.64 -7.12
N LYS A 48 3.27 -8.95 -7.86
CA LYS A 48 4.60 -8.61 -7.34
C LYS A 48 4.50 -7.55 -6.26
N THR A 49 5.24 -7.75 -5.18
CA THR A 49 5.39 -6.79 -4.09
C THR A 49 6.79 -6.16 -4.14
N PHE A 50 6.86 -4.85 -3.92
CA PHE A 50 8.11 -4.12 -3.74
C PHE A 50 8.04 -3.37 -2.41
N MET A 51 9.10 -3.43 -1.63
CA MET A 51 9.16 -2.76 -0.33
C MET A 51 10.38 -1.85 -0.26
N THR A 52 10.28 -0.76 0.49
CA THR A 52 11.41 0.12 0.76
C THR A 52 11.70 0.26 2.25
N LYS A 53 12.94 0.58 2.58
CA LYS A 53 13.36 1.12 3.89
C LYS A 53 13.93 2.51 3.68
N HIS A 54 13.43 3.50 4.39
CA HIS A 54 14.00 4.83 4.40
C HIS A 54 15.14 4.91 5.40
N ASN A 55 16.29 5.38 4.92
CA ASN A 55 17.48 5.73 5.68
C ASN A 55 17.76 4.80 6.89
N PRO A 56 18.11 3.52 6.66
CA PRO A 56 18.26 2.50 7.70
C PRO A 56 19.40 2.76 8.70
N SER A 57 20.24 3.77 8.46
CA SER A 57 21.21 4.24 9.47
C SER A 57 20.58 5.13 10.54
N ILE A 58 19.36 5.63 10.30
CA ILE A 58 18.60 6.51 11.21
C ILE A 58 17.34 5.82 11.73
N TYR A 59 16.62 5.12 10.84
CA TYR A 59 15.36 4.47 11.18
C TYR A 59 15.55 2.98 11.41
N ASP A 60 14.72 2.41 12.28
CA ASP A 60 14.77 1.01 12.68
C ASP A 60 14.54 0.02 11.53
N GLU A 61 14.71 -1.26 11.83
CA GLU A 61 14.37 -2.38 10.95
C GLU A 61 12.87 -2.43 10.61
N ILE A 62 12.51 -3.30 9.66
CA ILE A 62 11.12 -3.56 9.30
C ILE A 62 10.37 -4.13 10.53
N ILE A 63 9.09 -3.78 10.65
CA ILE A 63 8.18 -4.35 11.65
C ILE A 63 8.14 -5.88 11.48
N GLU A 64 8.32 -6.64 12.56
CA GLU A 64 8.50 -8.10 12.51
C GLU A 64 7.40 -8.83 11.72
N GLU A 65 6.15 -8.39 11.87
CA GLU A 65 4.99 -8.95 11.18
C GLU A 65 5.03 -8.74 9.66
N LEU A 66 5.81 -7.77 9.18
CA LEU A 66 5.90 -7.32 7.79
C LEU A 66 7.23 -7.68 7.13
N GLU A 67 8.10 -8.45 7.81
CA GLU A 67 9.37 -8.92 7.25
C GLU A 67 9.16 -9.60 5.87
N PRO A 68 9.98 -9.27 4.87
CA PRO A 68 9.82 -9.77 3.52
C PRO A 68 10.04 -11.28 3.46
N SER A 69 9.05 -12.03 3.00
CA SER A 69 9.20 -13.48 2.83
C SER A 69 9.85 -13.86 1.50
N ASN A 70 9.45 -13.22 0.39
CA ASN A 70 9.86 -13.57 -0.98
C ASN A 70 9.86 -12.37 -1.94
N HIS A 71 9.98 -11.14 -1.43
CA HIS A 71 9.96 -9.92 -2.25
C HIS A 71 11.13 -9.00 -1.90
N PRO A 72 11.63 -8.21 -2.88
CA PRO A 72 12.78 -7.35 -2.66
C PRO A 72 12.46 -6.19 -1.71
N VAL A 73 13.49 -5.76 -0.97
CA VAL A 73 13.51 -4.53 -0.17
C VAL A 73 14.60 -3.61 -0.71
N PHE A 74 14.27 -2.35 -0.95
CA PHE A 74 15.21 -1.33 -1.42
C PHE A 74 15.45 -0.28 -0.35
N GLU A 75 16.72 0.02 -0.09
CA GLU A 75 17.10 1.11 0.81
C GLU A 75 17.12 2.44 0.04
N LYS A 76 16.63 3.51 0.67
CA LYS A 76 16.57 4.83 0.05
C LYS A 76 16.78 5.99 1.03
N THR A 77 17.37 7.07 0.54
CA THR A 77 17.29 8.41 1.16
C THR A 77 16.36 9.34 0.39
N LEU A 78 15.96 8.98 -0.83
CA LEU A 78 14.84 9.61 -1.52
C LEU A 78 13.54 9.34 -0.75
N TYR A 79 12.65 10.32 -0.65
CA TYR A 79 11.34 10.11 -0.03
C TYR A 79 10.44 9.21 -0.89
N SER A 80 10.40 9.43 -2.19
CA SER A 80 9.71 8.56 -3.14
C SER A 80 10.34 7.16 -3.20
N MET A 81 9.51 6.12 -3.23
CA MET A 81 9.94 4.74 -3.49
C MET A 81 10.48 4.57 -4.92
N TYR A 82 10.15 5.47 -5.84
CA TYR A 82 10.47 5.35 -7.27
C TYR A 82 11.94 5.69 -7.59
N THR A 83 12.86 4.96 -6.96
CA THR A 83 14.30 5.06 -7.15
C THR A 83 14.74 4.38 -8.46
N LYS A 84 16.00 4.61 -8.86
CA LYS A 84 16.58 3.94 -10.03
C LYS A 84 16.58 2.42 -9.90
N ASP A 85 16.86 1.89 -8.72
CA ASP A 85 16.95 0.45 -8.48
C ASP A 85 15.56 -0.22 -8.49
N LEU A 86 14.57 0.46 -7.89
CA LEU A 86 13.19 -0.01 -7.95
C LEU A 86 12.65 0.06 -9.38
N LYS A 87 12.89 1.16 -10.10
CA LYS A 87 12.53 1.29 -11.53
C LYS A 87 13.14 0.17 -12.37
N LYS A 88 14.43 -0.11 -12.19
CA LYS A 88 15.12 -1.22 -12.87
C LYS A 88 14.43 -2.56 -12.60
N ASN A 89 14.04 -2.84 -11.35
CA ASN A 89 13.33 -4.08 -11.01
C ASN A 89 11.93 -4.16 -11.63
N ILE A 90 11.20 -3.05 -11.69
CA ILE A 90 9.93 -2.99 -12.43
C ILE A 90 10.17 -3.32 -13.90
N ASP A 91 11.18 -2.70 -14.52
CA ASP A 91 11.46 -2.91 -15.94
C ASP A 91 11.84 -4.37 -16.24
N GLU A 92 12.61 -5.01 -15.36
CA GLU A 92 12.97 -6.42 -15.48
C GLU A 92 11.77 -7.36 -15.33
N LEU A 93 10.90 -7.10 -14.34
CA LEU A 93 9.79 -8.00 -13.97
C LEU A 93 8.51 -7.80 -14.81
N TYR A 94 8.24 -6.57 -15.25
CA TYR A 94 7.05 -6.24 -16.02
C TYR A 94 7.39 -5.84 -17.46
N ASN A 95 8.39 -4.98 -17.68
CA ASN A 95 8.56 -4.33 -18.99
C ASN A 95 9.60 -5.01 -19.91
N SER A 96 10.11 -6.19 -19.54
CA SER A 96 11.18 -6.88 -20.27
C SER A 96 10.70 -7.51 -21.59
N ASN A 97 9.43 -7.89 -21.67
CA ASN A 97 8.84 -8.44 -22.89
C ASN A 97 8.16 -7.36 -23.73
N VAL A 98 8.96 -6.57 -24.45
CA VAL A 98 8.50 -5.46 -25.33
C VAL A 98 7.45 -5.91 -26.37
N ARG A 99 7.35 -7.21 -26.66
CA ARG A 99 6.40 -7.76 -27.65
C ARG A 99 5.02 -8.04 -27.09
N ASP A 100 4.84 -8.02 -25.77
CA ASP A 100 3.55 -8.25 -25.13
C ASP A 100 2.96 -6.94 -24.61
N PRO A 101 2.05 -6.28 -25.37
CA PRO A 101 1.38 -5.06 -24.92
C PRO A 101 0.40 -5.31 -23.76
N THR A 102 0.19 -6.56 -23.34
CA THR A 102 -0.73 -6.91 -22.26
C THR A 102 -0.05 -7.13 -20.92
N ASN A 103 1.28 -7.31 -20.91
CA ASN A 103 2.04 -7.64 -19.71
C ASN A 103 3.07 -6.56 -19.39
N TYR A 104 2.60 -5.37 -19.01
CA TYR A 104 3.42 -4.28 -18.48
C TYR A 104 2.75 -3.69 -17.26
N LEU A 105 3.52 -3.09 -16.34
CA LEU A 105 2.97 -2.52 -15.12
C LEU A 105 2.10 -1.30 -15.47
N ARG A 106 0.85 -1.31 -15.02
CA ARG A 106 -0.12 -0.22 -15.23
C ARG A 106 -0.58 0.39 -13.93
N THR A 107 -0.80 -0.45 -12.93
CA THR A 107 -1.41 -0.04 -11.68
C THR A 107 -0.52 -0.34 -10.49
N VAL A 108 -0.44 0.59 -9.55
CA VAL A 108 0.25 0.42 -8.28
C VAL A 108 -0.74 0.56 -7.15
N ILE A 109 -0.78 -0.46 -6.29
CA ILE A 109 -1.41 -0.40 -4.97
C ILE A 109 -0.35 0.05 -3.97
N LEU A 110 -0.59 1.14 -3.26
CA LEU A 110 0.38 1.79 -2.40
C LEU A 110 -0.09 1.84 -0.94
N ALA A 111 0.74 1.28 -0.05
CA ALA A 111 0.53 1.21 1.40
C ALA A 111 1.83 1.55 2.16
N GLY A 112 1.75 1.83 3.47
CA GLY A 112 2.92 2.15 4.31
C GLY A 112 2.95 3.57 4.87
N PHE A 113 4.16 4.12 5.09
CA PHE A 113 4.39 5.33 5.88
C PHE A 113 5.43 6.27 5.24
N GLU A 114 5.44 7.58 5.52
CA GLU A 114 4.31 8.39 6.01
C GLU A 114 3.51 8.95 4.83
N THR A 115 2.20 9.12 5.05
CA THR A 115 1.26 9.50 3.97
C THR A 115 1.64 10.85 3.34
N HIS A 116 1.99 11.82 4.19
CA HIS A 116 2.32 13.19 3.80
C HIS A 116 3.75 13.38 3.26
N VAL A 117 4.61 12.36 3.38
CA VAL A 117 6.02 12.44 2.95
C VAL A 117 6.31 11.47 1.83
N CYS A 118 6.51 10.19 2.15
CA CYS A 118 6.99 9.19 1.20
C CYS A 118 5.86 8.70 0.28
N ILE A 119 4.66 8.46 0.81
CA ILE A 119 3.51 7.98 0.02
C ILE A 119 3.12 9.01 -1.04
N ILE A 120 2.95 10.28 -0.65
CA ILE A 120 2.53 11.32 -1.60
C ILE A 120 3.56 11.58 -2.70
N GLN A 121 4.86 11.60 -2.36
CA GLN A 121 5.91 11.77 -3.36
C GLN A 121 5.99 10.55 -4.29
N THR A 122 5.84 9.35 -3.74
CA THR A 122 5.76 8.11 -4.54
C THR A 122 4.57 8.15 -5.50
N ALA A 123 3.38 8.49 -5.03
CA ALA A 123 2.18 8.56 -5.86
C ALA A 123 2.33 9.59 -6.99
N LEU A 124 2.88 10.77 -6.70
CA LEU A 124 3.09 11.82 -7.70
C LEU A 124 4.12 11.41 -8.77
N ASP A 125 5.22 10.78 -8.38
CA ASP A 125 6.21 10.27 -9.34
C ASP A 125 5.62 9.16 -10.22
N LEU A 126 4.85 8.24 -9.63
CA LEU A 126 4.18 7.17 -10.38
C LEU A 126 3.15 7.72 -11.37
N ILE A 127 2.35 8.70 -10.97
CA ILE A 127 1.39 9.36 -11.87
C ILE A 127 2.12 10.06 -13.03
N ARG A 128 3.26 10.70 -12.75
CA ARG A 128 4.08 11.35 -13.81
C ARG A 128 4.62 10.35 -14.82
N GLU A 129 4.90 9.11 -14.41
CA GLU A 129 5.30 8.02 -15.29
C GLU A 129 4.12 7.32 -15.97
N GLY A 130 2.88 7.75 -15.68
CA GLY A 130 1.67 7.26 -16.34
C GLY A 130 1.00 6.06 -15.67
N TYR A 131 1.40 5.69 -14.45
CA TYR A 131 0.74 4.62 -13.69
C TYR A 131 -0.58 5.11 -13.07
N THR A 132 -1.56 4.21 -13.01
CA THR A 132 -2.72 4.38 -12.14
C THR A 132 -2.31 4.05 -10.70
N VAL A 133 -2.63 4.92 -9.74
CA VAL A 133 -2.23 4.72 -8.34
C VAL A 133 -3.46 4.59 -7.45
N HIS A 134 -3.47 3.52 -6.65
CA HIS A 134 -4.42 3.26 -5.57
C HIS A 134 -3.72 3.41 -4.24
N VAL A 135 -4.14 4.35 -3.40
CA VAL A 135 -3.65 4.47 -2.02
C VAL A 135 -4.64 3.83 -1.07
N ILE A 136 -4.12 2.93 -0.22
CA ILE A 136 -4.93 2.16 0.72
C ILE A 136 -5.07 2.92 2.05
N THR A 137 -6.24 3.51 2.29
CA THR A 137 -6.47 4.44 3.43
C THR A 137 -6.52 3.74 4.79
N ASP A 138 -6.71 2.43 4.82
CA ASP A 138 -6.65 1.62 6.04
C ASP A 138 -5.32 0.86 6.17
N ALA A 139 -4.36 1.09 5.26
CA ALA A 139 -3.00 0.55 5.28
C ALA A 139 -1.93 1.63 5.04
N THR A 140 -2.30 2.90 5.19
CA THR A 140 -1.40 4.06 5.18
C THR A 140 -1.66 4.92 6.40
N ALA A 141 -0.63 5.60 6.90
CA ALA A 141 -0.78 6.52 8.02
C ALA A 141 0.27 7.63 8.01
N SER A 142 0.06 8.63 8.84
CA SER A 142 1.08 9.58 9.30
C SER A 142 1.05 9.60 10.83
N ILE A 143 2.12 10.10 11.46
CA ILE A 143 2.15 10.29 12.92
C ILE A 143 1.11 11.35 13.33
N ASP A 144 1.01 12.45 12.57
CA ASP A 144 0.00 13.48 12.78
C ASP A 144 -1.24 13.22 11.90
N SER A 145 -2.41 13.15 12.54
CA SER A 145 -3.70 12.98 11.86
C SER A 145 -4.06 14.11 10.91
N LEU A 146 -3.65 15.37 11.19
CA LEU A 146 -3.89 16.49 10.30
C LEU A 146 -3.10 16.33 9.01
N GLU A 147 -1.83 15.94 9.13
CA GLU A 147 -0.98 15.63 7.97
C GLU A 147 -1.56 14.47 7.16
N TYR A 148 -2.09 13.45 7.83
CA TYR A 148 -2.77 12.35 7.17
C TYR A 148 -3.99 12.81 6.36
N THR A 149 -4.97 13.47 7.00
CA THR A 149 -6.20 13.91 6.34
C THR A 149 -5.91 14.90 5.21
N ALA A 150 -5.01 15.87 5.42
CA ALA A 150 -4.62 16.82 4.37
C ALA A 150 -3.98 16.13 3.16
N SER A 151 -3.19 15.08 3.41
CA SER A 151 -2.54 14.31 2.35
C SER A 151 -3.51 13.47 1.54
N LEU A 152 -4.52 12.85 2.17
CA LEU A 152 -5.59 12.16 1.45
C LEU A 152 -6.31 13.11 0.48
N LYS A 153 -6.61 14.34 0.90
CA LYS A 153 -7.19 15.38 0.03
C LYS A 153 -6.29 15.65 -1.17
N ARG A 154 -5.00 15.86 -0.91
CA ARG A 154 -4.03 16.20 -1.95
C ARG A 154 -3.79 15.04 -2.92
N LEU A 155 -3.76 13.79 -2.43
CA LEU A 155 -3.68 12.57 -3.24
C LEU A 155 -4.87 12.47 -4.19
N LYS A 156 -6.10 12.60 -3.67
CA LYS A 156 -7.32 12.60 -4.48
C LYS A 156 -7.31 13.69 -5.55
N GLN A 157 -6.89 14.91 -5.22
CA GLN A 157 -6.72 16.01 -6.18
C GLN A 157 -5.69 15.73 -7.26
N SER A 158 -4.76 14.81 -7.02
CA SER A 158 -3.71 14.44 -7.97
C SER A 158 -4.12 13.30 -8.90
N GLY A 159 -5.36 12.80 -8.78
CA GLY A 159 -5.85 11.68 -9.59
C GLY A 159 -5.58 10.30 -9.00
N VAL A 160 -5.17 10.24 -7.72
CA VAL A 160 -5.02 8.97 -6.98
C VAL A 160 -6.38 8.45 -6.57
N TYR A 161 -6.61 7.15 -6.76
CA TYR A 161 -7.77 6.45 -6.21
C TYR A 161 -7.53 6.15 -4.73
N LEU A 162 -8.37 6.71 -3.86
CA LEU A 162 -8.38 6.34 -2.45
C LEU A 162 -9.32 5.13 -2.29
N THR A 163 -8.80 4.03 -1.76
CA THR A 163 -9.55 2.79 -1.56
C THR A 163 -9.11 2.11 -0.26
N THR A 164 -9.70 0.97 0.08
CA THR A 164 -9.39 0.20 1.29
C THR A 164 -8.84 -1.17 0.94
N THR A 165 -8.23 -1.82 1.93
CA THR A 165 -7.67 -3.17 1.82
C THR A 165 -8.72 -4.16 1.34
N GLU A 166 -9.94 -4.09 1.88
CA GLU A 166 -11.03 -4.96 1.44
C GLU A 166 -11.50 -4.65 0.01
N ALA A 167 -11.75 -3.37 -0.28
CA ALA A 167 -12.28 -2.97 -1.57
C ALA A 167 -11.33 -3.31 -2.72
N VAL A 168 -10.03 -3.05 -2.55
CA VAL A 168 -9.03 -3.34 -3.59
C VAL A 168 -8.89 -4.85 -3.84
N LEU A 169 -8.97 -5.67 -2.79
CA LEU A 169 -8.88 -7.13 -2.90
C LEU A 169 -10.10 -7.73 -3.58
N PHE A 170 -11.32 -7.25 -3.28
CA PHE A 170 -12.52 -7.68 -4.00
C PHE A 170 -12.54 -7.17 -5.45
N GLN A 171 -12.04 -5.97 -5.72
CA GLN A 171 -11.88 -5.45 -7.08
C GLN A 171 -10.91 -6.32 -7.91
N LEU A 172 -9.84 -6.82 -7.28
CA LEU A 172 -8.91 -7.79 -7.87
C LEU A 172 -9.58 -9.15 -8.14
N LEU A 173 -10.35 -9.70 -7.18
CA LEU A 173 -11.04 -10.98 -7.35
C LEU A 173 -12.08 -10.97 -8.47
N ARG A 174 -12.83 -9.86 -8.58
CA ARG A 174 -13.94 -9.58 -9.51
C ARG A 174 -15.19 -10.44 -9.37
N ASP A 175 -15.05 -11.69 -8.99
CA ASP A 175 -16.13 -12.69 -8.96
C ASP A 175 -15.90 -13.67 -7.81
N ASP A 176 -16.96 -14.07 -7.11
CA ASP A 176 -16.87 -15.08 -6.05
C ASP A 176 -16.53 -16.47 -6.62
N ALA A 177 -16.84 -16.71 -7.90
CA ALA A 177 -16.43 -17.89 -8.65
C ALA A 177 -14.91 -17.97 -8.91
N ASN A 178 -14.14 -16.90 -8.63
CA ASN A 178 -12.68 -16.93 -8.76
C ASN A 178 -12.09 -18.02 -7.84
N PRO A 179 -11.28 -18.97 -8.36
CA PRO A 179 -10.72 -20.06 -7.55
C PRO A 179 -9.92 -19.59 -6.33
N LYS A 180 -9.38 -18.35 -6.36
CA LYS A 180 -8.63 -17.75 -5.25
C LYS A 180 -9.54 -17.08 -4.19
N SER A 181 -10.84 -16.89 -4.46
CA SER A 181 -11.77 -16.14 -3.60
C SER A 181 -11.82 -16.66 -2.17
N SER A 182 -11.96 -17.97 -1.97
CA SER A 182 -12.05 -18.53 -0.61
C SER A 182 -10.83 -18.18 0.25
N LYS A 183 -9.63 -18.21 -0.33
CA LYS A 183 -8.39 -17.89 0.39
C LYS A 183 -8.28 -16.41 0.71
N ILE A 184 -8.65 -15.53 -0.23
CA ILE A 184 -8.61 -14.09 -0.02
C ILE A 184 -9.67 -13.65 0.99
N ILE A 185 -10.89 -14.20 0.93
CA ILE A 185 -11.96 -13.93 1.91
C ILE A 185 -11.53 -14.38 3.31
N ASP A 186 -10.84 -15.52 3.43
CA ASP A 186 -10.28 -15.98 4.71
C ASP A 186 -9.24 -14.97 5.26
N LEU A 187 -8.32 -14.47 4.43
CA LEU A 187 -7.36 -13.43 4.83
C LEU A 187 -8.04 -12.11 5.24
N ILE A 188 -9.07 -11.69 4.51
CA ILE A 188 -9.90 -10.52 4.80
C ILE A 188 -10.62 -10.71 6.15
N THR A 189 -11.22 -11.86 6.39
CA THR A 189 -12.06 -12.12 7.57
C THR A 189 -11.22 -12.30 8.83
N ASN A 190 -10.07 -12.97 8.72
CA ASN A 190 -9.18 -13.24 9.85
C ASN A 190 -8.43 -11.99 10.35
N ARG A 191 -8.59 -10.83 9.70
CA ARG A 191 -7.99 -9.57 10.15
C ARG A 191 -8.72 -8.90 11.33
N SER A 192 -9.66 -9.56 11.99
CA SER A 192 -10.39 -9.09 13.20
C SER A 192 -10.82 -7.61 13.15
N ILE A 193 -11.97 -7.34 12.51
CA ILE A 193 -12.54 -6.00 12.37
C ILE A 193 -13.41 -5.69 13.60
N SER A 194 -12.83 -5.61 14.80
CA SER A 194 -13.37 -4.58 15.67
C SER A 194 -12.88 -3.26 15.08
N LEU A 195 -13.75 -2.25 14.96
CA LEU A 195 -13.29 -0.87 14.86
C LEU A 195 -12.92 -0.47 16.29
N PRO A 196 -11.63 -0.36 16.64
CA PRO A 196 -11.22 0.26 17.87
C PRO A 196 -11.92 1.62 18.07
N SER A 197 -12.08 2.03 19.33
CA SER A 197 -12.71 3.30 19.70
C SER A 197 -12.05 4.54 19.07
N TYR A 198 -10.86 4.39 18.48
CA TYR A 198 -10.17 5.44 17.78
C TYR A 198 -10.71 5.73 16.38
N TYR A 199 -11.60 4.94 15.77
CA TYR A 199 -12.10 5.30 14.45
C TYR A 199 -13.09 6.48 14.46
N LYS A 200 -12.93 7.46 13.54
CA LYS A 200 -13.95 8.48 13.22
C LYS A 200 -14.19 8.53 11.73
N GLU A 201 -15.46 8.59 11.36
CA GLU A 201 -15.86 8.82 9.98
C GLU A 201 -15.74 10.32 9.64
N ASP A 202 -15.12 10.63 8.50
CA ASP A 202 -15.13 11.95 7.88
C ASP A 202 -15.59 11.88 6.42
N GLU A 203 -15.52 13.00 5.69
CA GLU A 203 -15.95 13.07 4.28
C GLU A 203 -15.15 12.16 3.32
N TYR A 204 -14.07 11.51 3.80
CA TYR A 204 -13.26 10.54 3.05
C TYR A 204 -13.45 9.10 3.53
N GLY A 205 -14.26 8.86 4.57
CA GLY A 205 -14.54 7.54 5.14
C GLY A 205 -14.04 7.40 6.57
N VAL A 206 -13.88 6.14 7.01
CA VAL A 206 -13.51 5.78 8.38
C VAL A 206 -12.00 5.98 8.61
N GLN A 207 -11.63 6.98 9.42
CA GLN A 207 -10.26 7.35 9.77
C GLN A 207 -9.86 6.81 11.13
N ILE A 208 -8.62 6.41 11.32
CA ILE A 208 -8.04 6.18 12.65
C ILE A 208 -7.77 7.54 13.31
N THR A 209 -8.27 7.77 14.52
CA THR A 209 -8.11 9.02 15.29
C THR A 209 -7.38 8.76 16.61
N HIS A 210 -6.24 9.42 16.78
CA HIS A 210 -5.19 9.00 17.70
C HIS A 210 -5.44 9.17 19.21
N SER A 211 -6.64 9.47 19.70
CA SER A 211 -6.83 9.48 21.15
C SER A 211 -6.89 8.05 21.68
N LYS A 212 -5.75 7.50 22.12
CA LYS A 212 -5.77 6.84 23.43
C LYS A 212 -6.19 7.95 24.39
N SER A 213 -7.46 8.00 24.78
CA SER A 213 -7.81 8.77 25.97
C SER A 213 -6.91 8.24 27.08
N ASN A 214 -6.03 9.08 27.61
CA ASN A 214 -5.39 8.82 28.90
C ASN A 214 -6.44 8.56 29.96
#